data_AF-A0AAP5QB80-F1
#
_entry.id   AF-A0AAP5QB80-F1
#
_cell.length_a   1.000
_cell.length_b   1.000
_cell.length_c   1.000
_cell.angle_alpha   90.00
_cell.angle_beta   90.00
_cell.angle_gamma   90.00
#
_symmetry.space_group_name_H-M   'P 1'
#
loop_
_entity.id
_entity.type
_entity.pdbx_description
1 polymer ?
#
loop_
_entity_poly.entity_id
_entity_poly.type
_entity_poly.pdbx_seq_one_letter_code
_entity_poly.pdbx_strand_id
1 'polypeptide(L)'
;MFRLALSPETRAALDEHRGTIDRLYALTDRWLAAELLRLSRQIRQANPQLQPTDITYEARFLWHLVPEIARRLGAKSFLSNERTDATIVMYTPVRLREHAGYALGNMSKQLLGRSAAVTTLLNEPCNGNPVAFALDRISPPIPGTNDPIAESIIEIADRRGIQSAGHWTPAMNQYNG
;
A
#
# COMPACT_ATOMS: atom_id res chain seq x y z
N MET A 1 8.94 7.94 31.97
CA MET A 1 8.95 7.58 30.54
C MET A 1 9.16 6.07 30.45
N PHE A 2 8.11 5.28 30.23
CA PHE A 2 8.23 3.83 30.09
C PHE A 2 8.78 3.51 28.69
N ARG A 3 10.07 3.18 28.60
CA ARG A 3 10.63 2.52 27.40
C ARG A 3 10.20 1.06 27.47
N LEU A 4 9.11 0.71 26.78
CA LEU A 4 8.80 -0.68 26.50
C LEU A 4 9.96 -1.26 25.67
N ALA A 5 10.81 -2.05 26.32
CA ALA A 5 11.86 -2.77 25.62
C ALA A 5 11.19 -3.83 24.74
N LEU A 6 11.28 -3.66 23.42
CA LEU A 6 10.82 -4.67 22.46
C LEU A 6 11.61 -5.97 22.69
N SER A 7 10.93 -7.11 22.60
CA SER A 7 11.61 -8.40 22.63
C SER A 7 12.56 -8.53 21.43
N PRO A 8 13.63 -9.33 21.53
CA PRO A 8 14.53 -9.58 20.41
C PRO A 8 13.79 -10.09 19.16
N GLU A 9 12.78 -10.96 19.33
CA GLU A 9 11.98 -11.47 18.21
C GLU A 9 11.18 -10.35 17.54
N THR A 10 10.58 -9.47 18.35
CA THR A 10 9.80 -8.34 17.83
C THR A 10 10.69 -7.36 17.07
N ARG A 11 11.90 -7.10 17.56
CA ARG A 11 12.88 -6.26 16.87
C ARG A 11 13.31 -6.88 15.55
N ALA A 12 13.65 -8.17 15.54
CA ALA A 12 14.02 -8.88 14.32
C ALA A 12 12.89 -8.86 13.28
N ALA A 13 11.63 -9.08 13.69
CA ALA A 13 10.48 -9.02 12.80
C ALA A 13 10.26 -7.62 12.20
N LEU A 14 10.48 -6.55 12.99
CA LEU A 14 10.40 -5.17 12.49
C LEU A 14 11.51 -4.86 11.48
N ASP A 15 12.74 -5.32 11.73
CA ASP A 15 13.87 -5.11 10.82
C ASP A 15 13.72 -5.90 9.52
N GLU A 16 13.22 -7.14 9.59
CA GLU A 16 12.86 -7.92 8.39
C GLU A 16 11.76 -7.25 7.57
N HIS A 17 10.73 -6.71 8.25
CA HIS A 17 9.66 -5.99 7.59
C HIS A 17 10.18 -4.72 6.90
N ARG A 18 11.03 -3.93 7.57
CA ARG A 18 11.68 -2.75 6.97
C ARG A 18 12.51 -3.12 5.74
N GLY A 19 13.34 -4.16 5.83
CA GLY A 19 14.10 -4.66 4.69
C GLY A 19 13.21 -5.09 3.53
N THR A 20 12.05 -5.68 3.82
CA THR A 20 11.04 -6.00 2.80
C THR A 20 10.49 -4.74 2.14
N ILE A 21 10.11 -3.73 2.90
CA ILE A 21 9.59 -2.46 2.37
C ILE A 21 10.63 -1.74 1.50
N ASP A 22 11.87 -1.64 1.96
CA ASP A 22 12.95 -1.01 1.20
C ASP A 22 13.22 -1.75 -0.13
N ARG A 23 13.19 -3.09 -0.11
CA ARG A 23 13.28 -3.91 -1.32
C ARG A 23 12.13 -3.61 -2.29
N LEU A 24 10.89 -3.52 -1.79
CA LEU A 24 9.70 -3.23 -2.61
C LEU A 24 9.79 -1.85 -3.25
N TYR A 25 10.24 -0.84 -2.51
CA TYR A 25 10.46 0.51 -3.00
C TYR A 25 11.42 0.54 -4.20
N ALA A 26 12.49 -0.27 -4.15
CA ALA A 26 13.52 -0.34 -5.18
C ALA A 26 13.12 -1.16 -6.43
N LEU A 27 12.00 -1.89 -6.42
CA LEU A 27 11.58 -2.69 -7.58
C LEU A 27 11.22 -1.81 -8.77
N THR A 28 11.61 -2.20 -9.99
CA THR A 28 11.09 -1.57 -11.23
C THR A 28 9.58 -1.80 -11.37
N ASP A 29 8.88 -1.01 -12.19
CA ASP A 29 7.42 -1.07 -12.37
C ASP A 29 6.89 -2.48 -12.65
N ARG A 30 7.55 -3.21 -13.56
CA ARG A 30 7.19 -4.60 -13.89
C ARG A 30 7.19 -5.51 -12.65
N TRP A 31 8.24 -5.42 -11.83
CA TRP A 31 8.41 -6.26 -10.66
C TRP A 31 7.51 -5.84 -9.50
N LEU A 32 7.33 -4.53 -9.31
CA LEU A 32 6.39 -4.00 -8.33
C LEU A 32 4.96 -4.41 -8.66
N ALA A 33 4.54 -4.30 -9.92
CA ALA A 33 3.22 -4.73 -10.38
C ALA A 33 2.98 -6.23 -10.15
N ALA A 34 3.97 -7.07 -10.46
CA ALA A 34 3.89 -8.51 -10.22
C ALA A 34 3.74 -8.82 -8.73
N GLU A 35 4.49 -8.12 -7.87
CA GLU A 35 4.46 -8.32 -6.43
C GLU A 35 3.14 -7.84 -5.81
N LEU A 36 2.60 -6.72 -6.25
CA LEU A 36 1.27 -6.25 -5.86
C LEU A 36 0.17 -7.27 -6.16
N LEU A 37 0.18 -7.83 -7.38
CA LEU A 37 -0.76 -8.88 -7.76
C LEU A 37 -0.56 -10.15 -6.92
N ARG A 38 0.69 -10.55 -6.68
CA ARG A 38 1.02 -11.72 -5.86
C ARG A 38 0.47 -11.55 -4.43
N LEU A 39 0.76 -10.42 -3.78
CA LEU A 39 0.29 -10.11 -2.43
C LEU A 39 -1.23 -10.07 -2.36
N SER A 40 -1.88 -9.35 -3.28
CA SER A 40 -3.35 -9.29 -3.33
C SER A 40 -3.97 -10.67 -3.48
N ARG A 41 -3.48 -11.48 -4.43
CA ARG A 41 -3.97 -12.86 -4.66
C ARG A 41 -3.80 -13.74 -3.43
N GLN A 42 -2.66 -13.66 -2.74
CA GLN A 42 -2.43 -14.40 -1.49
C GLN A 42 -3.43 -14.01 -0.40
N ILE A 43 -3.72 -12.72 -0.24
CA ILE A 43 -4.71 -12.26 0.74
C ILE A 43 -6.10 -12.81 0.41
N ARG A 44 -6.50 -12.75 -0.86
CA ARG A 44 -7.80 -13.29 -1.32
C ARG A 44 -7.90 -14.80 -1.14
N GLN A 45 -6.82 -15.54 -1.41
CA GLN A 45 -6.79 -16.99 -1.18
C GLN A 45 -6.97 -17.34 0.30
N ALA A 46 -6.38 -16.55 1.21
CA ALA A 46 -6.53 -16.73 2.65
C ALA A 46 -7.88 -16.19 3.19
N ASN A 47 -8.61 -15.42 2.39
CA ASN A 47 -9.89 -14.80 2.76
C ASN A 47 -10.92 -15.05 1.65
N PRO A 48 -11.33 -16.32 1.43
CA PRO A 48 -12.25 -16.68 0.36
C PRO A 48 -13.64 -16.05 0.52
N GLN A 49 -13.97 -15.49 1.68
CA GLN A 49 -15.20 -14.72 1.88
C GLN A 49 -15.21 -13.36 1.16
N LEU A 50 -14.05 -12.82 0.76
CA LEU A 50 -13.96 -11.56 0.03
C LEU A 50 -14.18 -11.83 -1.46
N GLN A 51 -15.38 -11.54 -1.95
CA GLN A 51 -15.80 -11.81 -3.32
C GLN A 51 -15.62 -10.59 -4.23
N PRO A 52 -15.40 -10.79 -5.54
CA PRO A 52 -15.21 -9.68 -6.48
C PRO A 52 -16.45 -8.79 -6.65
N THR A 53 -17.63 -9.24 -6.22
CA THR A 53 -18.87 -8.47 -6.28
C THR A 53 -19.13 -7.67 -5.01
N ASP A 54 -18.34 -7.87 -3.95
CA ASP A 54 -18.55 -7.19 -2.67
C ASP A 54 -18.20 -5.71 -2.78
N ILE A 55 -19.02 -4.88 -2.16
CA ILE A 55 -18.87 -3.41 -2.17
C ILE A 55 -18.01 -2.88 -1.00
N THR A 56 -17.34 -3.78 -0.27
CA THR A 56 -16.46 -3.41 0.85
C THR A 56 -15.12 -2.85 0.36
N TYR A 57 -14.44 -2.06 1.21
CA TYR A 57 -13.14 -1.50 0.86
C TYR A 57 -12.12 -2.58 0.57
N GLU A 58 -12.09 -3.64 1.37
CA GLU A 58 -11.16 -4.77 1.24
C GLU A 58 -11.35 -5.49 -0.09
N ALA A 59 -12.59 -5.84 -0.42
CA ALA A 59 -12.89 -6.57 -1.65
C ALA A 59 -12.58 -5.72 -2.88
N ARG A 60 -13.06 -4.48 -2.93
CA ARG A 60 -12.78 -3.57 -4.05
C ARG A 60 -11.30 -3.28 -4.19
N PHE A 61 -10.58 -3.15 -3.08
CA PHE A 61 -9.13 -2.93 -3.10
C PHE A 61 -8.37 -4.11 -3.70
N LEU A 62 -8.66 -5.33 -3.22
CA LEU A 62 -7.93 -6.53 -3.64
C LEU A 62 -8.34 -7.01 -5.05
N TRP A 63 -9.62 -6.92 -5.41
CA TRP A 63 -10.12 -7.39 -6.71
C TRP A 63 -10.01 -6.36 -7.83
N HIS A 64 -10.01 -5.06 -7.53
CA HIS A 64 -10.10 -4.02 -8.55
C HIS A 64 -9.04 -2.93 -8.46
N LEU A 65 -8.81 -2.30 -7.30
CA LEU A 65 -7.81 -1.21 -7.20
C LEU A 65 -6.40 -1.71 -7.44
N VAL A 66 -5.95 -2.71 -6.67
CA VAL A 66 -4.58 -3.24 -6.80
C VAL A 66 -4.32 -3.77 -8.22
N PRO A 67 -5.23 -4.55 -8.85
CA PRO A 67 -5.08 -4.95 -10.25
C PRO A 67 -5.06 -3.80 -11.26
N GLU A 68 -5.86 -2.74 -11.06
CA GLU A 68 -5.82 -1.56 -11.94
C GLU A 68 -4.50 -0.79 -11.79
N ILE A 69 -3.99 -0.65 -10.57
CA ILE A 69 -2.67 -0.05 -10.32
C ILE A 69 -1.57 -0.88 -11.01
N ALA A 70 -1.58 -2.20 -10.83
CA ALA A 70 -0.63 -3.10 -11.49
C ALA A 70 -0.71 -3.01 -13.03
N ARG A 71 -1.91 -2.85 -13.60
CA ARG A 71 -2.11 -2.63 -15.05
C ARG A 71 -1.46 -1.33 -15.51
N ARG A 72 -1.61 -0.24 -14.76
CA ARG A 72 -0.99 1.06 -15.10
C ARG A 72 0.53 1.05 -15.01
N LEU A 73 1.09 0.20 -14.15
CA LEU A 73 2.52 -0.12 -14.12
C LEU A 73 2.97 -1.08 -15.25
N GLY A 74 2.05 -1.52 -16.13
CA GLY A 74 2.37 -2.33 -17.32
C GLY A 74 2.15 -3.83 -17.16
N ALA A 75 1.53 -4.32 -16.09
CA ALA A 75 1.14 -5.73 -16.00
C ALA A 75 0.09 -6.08 -17.08
N LYS A 76 0.23 -7.26 -17.67
CA LYS A 76 -0.63 -7.73 -18.79
C LYS A 76 -1.50 -8.94 -18.46
N SER A 77 -1.16 -9.69 -17.40
CA SER A 77 -1.81 -10.96 -17.06
C SER A 77 -2.67 -10.83 -15.81
N PHE A 78 -3.97 -11.04 -15.98
CA PHE A 78 -4.98 -10.90 -14.92
C PHE A 78 -5.89 -12.12 -14.89
N LEU A 79 -6.47 -12.41 -13.73
CA LEU A 79 -7.57 -13.36 -13.61
C LEU A 79 -8.84 -12.75 -14.21
N SER A 80 -9.79 -13.57 -14.66
CA SER A 80 -11.01 -13.13 -15.34
C SER A 80 -11.91 -12.23 -14.49
N ASN A 81 -11.83 -12.35 -13.17
CA ASN A 81 -12.58 -11.58 -12.18
C ASN A 81 -11.76 -10.43 -11.55
N GLU A 82 -10.55 -10.19 -12.01
CA GLU A 82 -9.79 -9.00 -11.61
C GLU A 82 -10.21 -7.80 -12.46
N ARG A 83 -10.32 -6.63 -11.81
CA ARG A 83 -10.48 -5.34 -12.50
C ARG A 83 -11.77 -5.25 -13.35
N THR A 84 -12.84 -5.88 -12.87
CA THR A 84 -14.17 -5.88 -13.52
C THR A 84 -15.05 -4.71 -13.12
N ASP A 85 -14.71 -3.97 -12.05
CA ASP A 85 -15.39 -2.73 -11.68
C ASP A 85 -15.03 -1.62 -12.69
N ALA A 86 -15.97 -1.34 -13.59
CA ALA A 86 -15.83 -0.34 -14.64
C ALA A 86 -15.53 1.06 -14.09
N THR A 87 -16.05 1.40 -12.91
CA THR A 87 -15.82 2.71 -12.28
C THR A 87 -14.34 2.89 -11.97
N ILE A 88 -13.71 1.88 -11.37
CA ILE A 88 -12.29 1.90 -11.01
C ILE A 88 -11.41 1.93 -12.26
N VAL A 89 -11.76 1.16 -13.29
CA VAL A 89 -11.03 1.15 -14.57
C VAL A 89 -11.00 2.54 -15.21
N MET A 90 -12.09 3.29 -15.10
CA MET A 90 -12.23 4.63 -15.69
C MET A 90 -11.61 5.76 -14.85
N TYR A 91 -11.09 5.50 -13.65
CA TYR A 91 -10.51 6.55 -12.81
C TYR A 91 -9.34 7.26 -13.50
N THR A 92 -9.28 8.58 -13.36
CA THR A 92 -8.05 9.33 -13.66
C THR A 92 -6.93 8.91 -12.70
N PRO A 93 -5.65 9.09 -13.05
CA PRO A 93 -4.53 8.79 -12.15
C PRO A 93 -4.69 9.40 -10.74
N VAL A 94 -5.11 10.67 -10.67
CA VAL A 94 -5.37 11.38 -9.41
C VAL A 94 -6.52 10.74 -8.63
N ARG A 95 -7.65 10.43 -9.28
CA ARG A 95 -8.80 9.81 -8.60
C ARG A 95 -8.49 8.39 -8.12
N LEU A 96 -7.69 7.64 -8.87
CA LEU A 96 -7.23 6.31 -8.45
C LEU A 96 -6.38 6.39 -7.19
N ARG A 97 -5.47 7.37 -7.11
CA ARG A 97 -4.64 7.63 -5.94
C ARG A 97 -5.48 7.99 -4.71
N GLU A 98 -6.37 8.97 -4.85
CA GLU A 98 -7.29 9.40 -3.79
C GLU A 98 -8.11 8.22 -3.25
N HIS A 99 -8.72 7.44 -4.15
CA HIS A 99 -9.58 6.32 -3.77
C HIS A 99 -8.78 5.18 -3.11
N ALA A 100 -7.54 4.92 -3.56
CA ALA A 100 -6.65 3.98 -2.90
C ALA A 100 -6.27 4.43 -1.48
N GLY A 101 -6.03 5.74 -1.28
CA GLY A 101 -5.80 6.32 0.03
C GLY A 101 -6.99 6.12 0.98
N TYR A 102 -8.20 6.41 0.51
CA TYR A 102 -9.41 6.14 1.29
C TYR A 102 -9.61 4.65 1.59
N ALA A 103 -9.36 3.77 0.62
CA ALA A 103 -9.45 2.33 0.86
C ALA A 103 -8.47 1.90 1.95
N LEU A 104 -7.20 2.29 1.87
CA LEU A 104 -6.18 1.98 2.88
C LEU A 104 -6.58 2.47 4.28
N GLY A 105 -7.05 3.72 4.39
CA GLY A 105 -7.49 4.29 5.67
C GLY A 105 -8.76 3.67 6.27
N ASN A 106 -9.55 2.93 5.47
CA ASN A 106 -10.79 2.27 5.90
C ASN A 106 -10.68 0.74 5.95
N MET A 107 -9.47 0.17 5.84
CA MET A 107 -9.28 -1.28 5.97
C MET A 107 -9.67 -1.77 7.36
N SER A 108 -10.48 -2.84 7.40
CA SER A 108 -10.87 -3.47 8.66
C SER A 108 -9.65 -3.98 9.42
N LYS A 109 -9.58 -3.62 10.70
CA LYS A 109 -8.59 -4.15 11.65
C LYS A 109 -8.62 -5.67 11.75
N GLN A 110 -9.73 -6.31 11.35
CA GLN A 110 -9.83 -7.75 11.35
C GLN A 110 -8.85 -8.39 10.37
N LEU A 111 -8.47 -7.74 9.27
CA LEU A 111 -7.46 -8.27 8.34
C LEU A 111 -6.03 -8.07 8.83
N LEU A 112 -5.77 -6.97 9.55
CA LEU A 112 -4.42 -6.57 9.95
C LEU A 112 -3.72 -7.63 10.82
N GLY A 113 -2.43 -7.85 10.56
CA GLY A 113 -1.59 -8.79 11.33
C GLY A 113 -1.86 -10.28 11.09
N ARG A 114 -2.79 -10.64 10.20
CA ARG A 114 -3.10 -12.06 9.91
C ARG A 114 -2.04 -12.78 9.09
N SER A 115 -1.26 -12.06 8.29
CA SER A 115 -0.17 -12.63 7.50
C SER A 115 0.83 -11.57 7.05
N ALA A 116 2.05 -11.99 6.70
CA ALA A 116 3.06 -11.10 6.13
C ALA A 116 2.55 -10.39 4.86
N ALA A 117 1.72 -11.06 4.04
CA ALA A 117 1.14 -10.46 2.85
C ALA A 117 0.19 -9.30 3.18
N VAL A 118 -0.67 -9.49 4.20
CA VAL A 118 -1.55 -8.42 4.68
C VAL A 118 -0.74 -7.28 5.28
N THR A 119 0.18 -7.58 6.20
CA THR A 119 1.04 -6.58 6.86
C THR A 119 1.83 -5.77 5.84
N THR A 120 2.26 -6.38 4.73
CA THR A 120 3.01 -5.70 3.67
C THR A 120 2.12 -4.86 2.76
N LEU A 121 1.03 -5.42 2.22
CA LEU A 121 0.20 -4.73 1.24
C LEU A 121 -0.65 -3.61 1.86
N LEU A 122 -1.11 -3.82 3.10
CA LEU A 122 -1.95 -2.88 3.84
C LEU A 122 -1.15 -2.08 4.87
N ASN A 123 0.18 -2.02 4.73
CA ASN A 123 1.00 -1.19 5.61
C ASN A 123 0.57 0.28 5.53
N GLU A 124 0.71 1.04 6.60
CA GLU A 124 0.38 2.47 6.55
C GLU A 124 1.31 3.19 5.56
N PRO A 125 0.81 4.09 4.69
CA PRO A 125 1.65 4.77 3.70
C PRO A 125 2.89 5.46 4.28
N CYS A 126 2.75 6.08 5.45
CA CYS A 126 3.84 6.74 6.18
C CYS A 126 4.94 5.79 6.71
N ASN A 127 4.65 4.48 6.76
CA ASN A 127 5.60 3.43 7.12
C ASN A 127 6.10 2.65 5.90
N GLY A 128 5.76 3.11 4.70
CA GLY A 128 6.11 2.53 3.42
C GLY A 128 5.10 1.49 2.97
N ASN A 129 4.32 1.84 1.95
CA ASN A 129 3.31 0.96 1.37
C ASN A 129 3.59 0.74 -0.13
N PRO A 130 3.63 -0.51 -0.62
CA PRO A 130 3.93 -0.80 -2.03
C PRO A 130 2.87 -0.24 -3.01
N VAL A 131 1.62 -0.09 -2.61
CA VAL A 131 0.57 0.59 -3.37
C VAL A 131 0.84 2.09 -3.46
N ALA A 132 1.29 2.73 -2.37
CA ALA A 132 1.71 4.13 -2.41
C ALA A 132 2.91 4.32 -3.34
N PHE A 133 3.92 3.43 -3.29
CA PHE A 133 5.08 3.48 -4.19
C PHE A 133 4.67 3.36 -5.66
N ALA A 134 3.73 2.47 -5.97
CA ALA A 134 3.20 2.31 -7.32
C ALA A 134 2.44 3.56 -7.77
N LEU A 135 1.62 4.13 -6.89
CA LEU A 135 0.84 5.34 -7.20
C LEU A 135 1.74 6.55 -7.39
N ASP A 136 2.84 6.69 -6.65
CA ASP A 136 3.80 7.78 -6.84
C ASP A 136 4.41 7.77 -8.27
N ARG A 137 4.55 6.60 -8.89
CA ARG A 137 5.06 6.45 -10.26
C ARG A 137 4.00 6.73 -11.33
N ILE A 138 2.72 6.53 -11.01
CA ILE A 138 1.59 6.73 -11.91
C ILE A 138 1.07 8.18 -11.83
N SER A 139 0.95 8.68 -10.60
CA SER A 139 0.40 9.97 -10.23
C SER A 139 1.12 10.42 -8.95
N PRO A 140 2.26 11.14 -9.05
CA PRO A 140 2.88 11.71 -7.88
C PRO A 140 1.91 12.64 -7.13
N PRO A 141 2.09 12.87 -5.82
CA PRO A 141 1.37 13.88 -5.04
C PRO A 141 1.33 15.21 -5.77
N ILE A 142 0.14 15.81 -5.80
CA ILE A 142 -0.08 17.15 -6.36
C ILE A 142 -0.49 18.07 -5.21
N PRO A 143 0.28 19.12 -4.90
CA PRO A 143 -0.09 20.07 -3.84
C PRO A 143 -1.49 20.65 -4.03
N GLY A 144 -2.25 20.75 -2.94
CA GLY A 144 -3.61 21.29 -2.95
C GLY A 144 -4.70 20.33 -3.47
N THR A 145 -4.35 19.07 -3.75
CA THR A 145 -5.34 18.01 -4.02
C THR A 145 -5.66 17.22 -2.77
N ASN A 146 -6.85 16.61 -2.74
CA ASN A 146 -7.26 15.69 -1.68
C ASN A 146 -6.55 14.36 -1.86
N ASP A 147 -5.47 14.14 -1.09
CA ASP A 147 -4.58 13.00 -1.25
C ASP A 147 -4.25 12.40 0.13
N PRO A 148 -5.10 11.47 0.62
CA PRO A 148 -4.91 10.87 1.94
C PRO A 148 -3.56 10.15 2.10
N ILE A 149 -2.96 9.68 1.00
CA ILE A 149 -1.64 9.04 1.03
C ILE A 149 -0.56 10.09 1.32
N ALA A 150 -0.55 11.18 0.55
CA ALA A 150 0.43 12.25 0.75
C ALA A 150 0.26 12.94 2.11
N GLU A 151 -0.98 13.19 2.53
CA GLU A 151 -1.30 13.78 3.84
C GLU A 151 -0.73 12.94 4.99
N SER A 152 -0.99 11.62 4.99
CA SER A 152 -0.45 10.68 5.97
C SER A 152 1.09 10.70 6.01
N ILE A 153 1.73 10.73 4.84
CA ILE A 153 3.20 10.77 4.73
C ILE A 153 3.75 12.09 5.26
N ILE A 154 3.15 13.23 4.88
CA ILE A 154 3.60 14.57 5.32
C ILE A 154 3.45 14.72 6.83
N GLU A 155 2.29 14.36 7.39
CA GLU A 155 2.00 14.47 8.82
C GLU A 155 3.06 13.71 9.65
N ILE A 156 3.38 12.48 9.25
CA ILE A 156 4.34 11.66 9.97
C ILE A 156 5.78 12.11 9.71
N ALA A 157 6.11 12.56 8.49
CA ALA A 157 7.43 13.08 8.20
C ALA A 157 7.75 14.32 9.06
N ASP A 158 6.80 15.25 9.19
CA ASP A 158 6.91 16.43 10.05
C ASP A 158 7.15 16.04 11.52
N ARG A 159 6.36 15.09 12.05
CA ARG A 159 6.55 14.54 13.40
C ARG A 159 7.92 13.87 13.61
N ARG A 160 8.53 13.36 12.53
CA ARG A 160 9.86 12.74 12.54
C ARG A 160 10.99 13.74 12.27
N GLY A 161 10.69 15.03 12.02
CA GLY A 161 11.67 16.04 11.63
C GLY A 161 12.27 15.82 10.25
N ILE A 162 11.56 15.11 9.36
CA ILE A 162 11.98 14.79 8.00
C ILE A 162 11.18 15.65 7.03
N GLN A 163 11.86 16.39 6.14
CA GLN A 163 11.18 17.10 5.07
C GLN A 163 10.62 16.11 4.04
N SER A 164 9.32 16.18 3.74
CA SER A 164 8.67 15.35 2.72
C SER A 164 7.68 16.16 1.89
N ALA A 165 7.61 15.84 0.60
CA ALA A 165 6.63 16.35 -0.35
C ALA A 165 5.42 15.40 -0.54
N GLY A 166 5.15 14.52 0.43
CA GLY A 166 4.08 13.50 0.31
C GLY A 166 4.52 12.21 -0.36
N HIS A 167 5.83 12.05 -0.55
CA HIS A 167 6.46 10.81 -1.02
C HIS A 167 7.13 10.10 0.15
N TRP A 168 6.91 8.79 0.22
CA TRP A 168 7.67 7.97 1.13
C TRP A 168 9.01 7.61 0.50
N THR A 169 10.09 7.65 1.27
CA THR A 169 11.41 7.17 0.85
C THR A 169 12.05 6.35 1.96
N PRO A 170 13.02 5.46 1.66
CA PRO A 170 13.72 4.68 2.68
C PRO A 170 14.37 5.50 3.80
N ALA A 171 14.69 6.78 3.56
CA ALA A 171 15.18 7.69 4.61
C ALA A 171 14.18 7.84 5.78
N MET A 172 12.88 7.63 5.53
CA MET A 172 11.85 7.68 6.57
C MET A 172 11.87 6.50 7.55
N ASN A 173 12.55 5.40 7.22
CA ASN A 173 12.80 4.27 8.12
C ASN A 173 14.01 4.53 9.05
N GLN A 174 14.87 5.49 8.70
CA GLN A 174 16.07 5.82 9.47
C GLN A 174 15.70 6.75 10.62
N TYR A 175 15.08 6.21 11.66
CA TYR A 175 14.88 6.95 12.90
C TYR A 175 16.18 6.90 13.72
N ASN A 176 16.94 7.99 13.69
CA ASN A 176 18.03 8.25 14.65
C ASN A 176 17.39 8.85 15.92
N GLY A 177 16.95 8.00 16.84
CA GLY A 177 16.44 8.40 18.16
C GLY A 177 16.89 7.46 19.25
#